data_AF-A1TU25-F1
#
_entry.id   AF-A1TU25-F1
#
_cell.length_a   1.000
_cell.length_b   1.000
_cell.length_c   1.000
_cell.angle_alpha   90.00
_cell.angle_beta   90.00
_cell.angle_gamma   90.00
#
_symmetry.space_group_name_H-M   'P 1'
#
loop_
_entity.id
_entity.type
_entity.pdbx_description
1 polymer ?
#
loop_
_entity_poly.entity_id
_entity_poly.type
_entity_poly.pdbx_seq_one_letter_code
_entity_poly.pdbx_strand_id
1 'polypeptide(L)'
;MNAWLTGCAMLASLAGLHAWARAVPTRAWGDGAASATTRRGTVVMLVLTLALQVAATVAAFGPAAATALVPASWMVTGWGFTLAMNQWPHGSRRWAGRLGMAGVAGCALGLAAKVLQG
;
A
#
# COMPACT_ATOMS: atom_id res chain seq x y z
N MET A 1 15.94 0.68 12.28
CA MET A 1 15.34 1.67 11.35
C MET A 1 15.01 1.06 9.98
N ASN A 2 15.96 0.40 9.31
CA ASN A 2 15.76 -0.10 7.94
C ASN A 2 14.66 -1.18 7.84
N ALA A 3 14.69 -2.21 8.71
CA ALA A 3 13.64 -3.26 8.72
C ALA A 3 12.23 -2.72 9.04
N TRP A 4 12.15 -1.69 9.90
CA TRP A 4 10.90 -0.99 10.19
C TRP A 4 10.34 -0.31 8.93
N LEU A 5 11.17 0.47 8.23
CA LEU A 5 10.79 1.12 6.97
C LEU A 5 10.35 0.11 5.91
N THR A 6 11.03 -1.05 5.80
CA THR A 6 10.60 -2.12 4.88
C THR A 6 9.21 -2.66 5.24
N GLY A 7 8.97 -2.95 6.52
CA GLY A 7 7.68 -3.45 6.98
C GLY A 7 6.55 -2.44 6.74
N CYS A 8 6.80 -1.17 7.05
CA CYS A 8 5.86 -0.08 6.77
C CYS A 8 5.61 0.09 5.27
N ALA A 9 6.66 0.03 4.44
CA ALA A 9 6.53 0.13 2.99
C ALA A 9 5.71 -1.01 2.41
N MET A 10 5.94 -2.24 2.88
CA MET A 10 5.12 -3.40 2.50
C MET A 10 3.66 -3.23 2.93
N LEU A 11 3.41 -2.81 4.19
CA LEU A 11 2.05 -2.57 4.67
C LEU A 11 1.35 -1.45 3.89
N ALA A 12 2.08 -0.41 3.48
CA ALA A 12 1.53 0.68 2.69
C ALA A 12 0.92 0.20 1.36
N SER A 13 1.39 -0.92 0.80
CA SER A 13 0.81 -1.52 -0.43
C SER A 13 -0.66 -1.88 -0.22
N LEU A 14 -1.07 -2.23 1.00
CA LEU A 14 -2.47 -2.48 1.33
C LEU A 14 -3.34 -1.23 1.20
N ALA A 15 -2.81 -0.02 1.40
CA ALA A 15 -3.58 1.21 1.19
C ALA A 15 -3.94 1.35 -0.29
N GLY A 16 -2.98 1.14 -1.18
CA GLY A 16 -3.17 1.16 -2.61
C GLY A 16 -4.11 0.05 -3.10
N LEU A 17 -3.88 -1.19 -2.66
CA LEU A 17 -4.73 -2.34 -2.99
C LEU A 17 -6.17 -2.15 -2.48
N HIS A 18 -6.35 -1.61 -1.27
CA HIS A 18 -7.66 -1.28 -0.73
C HIS A 18 -8.35 -0.19 -1.54
N ALA A 19 -7.62 0.87 -1.94
CA ALA A 19 -8.12 1.92 -2.82
C ALA A 19 -8.64 1.33 -4.14
N TRP A 20 -7.78 0.52 -4.77
CA TRP A 20 -8.05 -0.11 -6.06
C TRP A 20 -9.26 -1.01 -6.01
N ALA A 21 -9.34 -1.87 -5.01
CA ALA A 21 -10.44 -2.80 -4.85
C ALA A 21 -11.79 -2.10 -4.64
N ARG A 22 -11.81 -0.89 -4.05
CA ARG A 22 -13.04 -0.06 -3.95
C ARG A 22 -13.43 0.61 -5.26
N ALA A 23 -12.48 0.81 -6.17
CA ALA A 23 -12.70 1.53 -7.42
C ALA A 23 -13.08 0.62 -8.59
N VAL A 24 -12.74 -0.67 -8.49
CA VAL A 24 -13.02 -1.68 -9.51
C VAL A 24 -14.20 -2.54 -9.05
N PRO A 25 -15.21 -2.79 -9.91
CA PRO A 25 -16.28 -3.71 -9.58
C PRO A 25 -15.70 -5.12 -9.38
N THR A 26 -15.72 -5.60 -8.14
CA THR A 26 -15.28 -6.95 -7.80
C THR A 26 -16.49 -7.80 -7.40
N ARG A 27 -16.66 -8.97 -8.02
CA ARG A 27 -17.76 -9.90 -7.70
C ARG A 27 -17.79 -10.26 -6.21
N ALA A 28 -16.62 -10.30 -5.56
CA ALA A 28 -16.48 -10.64 -4.14
C ALA A 28 -17.20 -9.69 -3.19
N TRP A 29 -17.45 -8.44 -3.59
CA TRP A 29 -18.09 -7.43 -2.74
C TRP A 29 -19.48 -7.01 -3.21
N GLY A 30 -19.91 -7.44 -4.39
CA GLY A 30 -21.22 -7.10 -4.96
C GLY A 30 -21.40 -5.62 -5.30
N ASP A 31 -20.33 -4.83 -5.23
CA ASP A 31 -20.35 -3.39 -5.48
C ASP A 31 -20.41 -3.09 -7.00
N GLY A 32 -21.22 -2.10 -7.38
CA GLY A 32 -21.29 -1.57 -8.74
C GLY A 32 -20.03 -0.79 -9.16
N ALA A 33 -19.93 -0.43 -10.44
CA ALA A 33 -18.80 0.33 -10.95
C ALA A 33 -18.65 1.68 -10.25
N ALA A 34 -17.44 1.99 -9.78
CA ALA A 34 -17.19 3.24 -9.07
C ALA A 34 -17.31 4.47 -9.99
N SER A 35 -17.66 5.62 -9.39
CA SER A 35 -17.72 6.91 -10.10
C SER A 35 -16.36 7.31 -10.69
N ALA A 36 -16.36 8.16 -11.73
CA ALA A 36 -15.13 8.69 -12.32
C ALA A 36 -14.25 9.42 -11.28
N THR A 37 -14.87 10.15 -10.36
CA THR A 37 -14.20 10.84 -9.26
C THR A 37 -13.50 9.86 -8.32
N THR A 38 -14.16 8.76 -7.96
CA THR A 38 -13.58 7.70 -7.11
C THR A 38 -12.39 7.03 -7.80
N ARG A 39 -12.49 6.76 -9.10
CA ARG A 39 -11.39 6.19 -9.89
C ARG A 39 -10.18 7.13 -9.95
N ARG A 40 -10.40 8.42 -10.21
CA ARG A 40 -9.32 9.44 -10.18
C ARG A 40 -8.64 9.52 -8.82
N GLY A 41 -9.42 9.60 -7.73
CA GLY A 41 -8.87 9.61 -6.37
C GLY A 41 -8.07 8.36 -6.04
N THR A 42 -8.48 7.21 -6.58
CA THR A 42 -7.75 5.94 -6.43
C THR A 42 -6.40 5.95 -7.14
N VAL A 43 -6.34 6.45 -8.37
CA VAL A 43 -5.07 6.60 -9.11
C VAL A 43 -4.13 7.53 -8.35
N VAL A 44 -4.63 8.66 -7.85
CA VAL A 44 -3.82 9.58 -7.02
C VAL A 44 -3.27 8.87 -5.79
N MET A 45 -4.11 8.11 -5.07
CA MET A 45 -3.68 7.39 -3.88
C MET A 45 -2.63 6.31 -4.20
N LEU A 46 -2.77 5.60 -5.33
CA LEU A 46 -1.76 4.64 -5.80
C LEU A 46 -0.42 5.32 -6.08
N VAL A 47 -0.43 6.42 -6.82
CA VAL A 47 0.79 7.18 -7.16
C VAL A 47 1.48 7.68 -5.90
N LEU A 48 0.74 8.28 -4.96
CA LEU A 48 1.29 8.77 -3.69
C LEU A 48 1.86 7.62 -2.84
N THR A 49 1.18 6.48 -2.80
CA THR A 49 1.65 5.29 -2.07
C THR A 49 2.94 4.75 -2.67
N LEU A 50 3.01 4.63 -4.00
CA LEU A 50 4.22 4.19 -4.70
C LEU A 50 5.39 5.14 -4.48
N ALA A 51 5.17 6.46 -4.62
CA ALA A 51 6.19 7.46 -4.39
C ALA A 51 6.75 7.37 -2.96
N LEU A 52 5.87 7.24 -1.97
CA LEU A 52 6.27 7.11 -0.57
C LEU A 52 7.06 5.81 -0.31
N GLN A 53 6.63 4.68 -0.87
CA GLN A 53 7.36 3.42 -0.73
C GLN A 53 8.74 3.45 -1.39
N VAL A 54 8.83 4.04 -2.58
CA VAL A 54 10.10 4.22 -3.28
C VAL A 54 11.01 5.10 -2.43
N ALA A 55 10.55 6.26 -1.97
CA ALA A 55 11.33 7.15 -1.11
C ALA A 55 11.82 6.45 0.16
N ALA A 56 10.92 5.75 0.88
CA ALA A 56 11.24 5.01 2.10
C ALA A 56 12.28 3.90 1.86
N THR A 57 12.13 3.16 0.76
CA THR A 57 13.02 2.04 0.43
C THR A 57 14.38 2.53 -0.05
N VAL A 58 14.42 3.59 -0.87
CA VAL A 58 15.66 4.26 -1.31
C VAL A 58 16.42 4.78 -0.09
N ALA A 59 15.75 5.47 0.83
CA ALA A 59 16.38 6.01 2.03
C ALA A 59 16.93 4.93 2.98
N ALA A 60 16.37 3.71 2.93
CA ALA A 60 16.79 2.60 3.79
C ALA A 60 17.85 1.68 3.16
N PHE A 61 17.79 1.44 1.85
CA PHE A 61 18.59 0.40 1.16
C PHE A 61 19.17 0.83 -0.19
N GLY A 62 18.90 2.05 -0.64
CA GLY A 62 19.36 2.56 -1.93
C GLY A 62 18.43 2.24 -3.11
N PRO A 63 18.70 2.83 -4.29
CA PRO A 63 17.81 2.78 -5.45
C PRO A 63 17.66 1.39 -6.07
N ALA A 64 18.74 0.60 -6.13
CA ALA A 64 18.69 -0.76 -6.66
C ALA A 64 17.81 -1.70 -5.82
N ALA A 65 17.74 -1.50 -4.50
CA ALA A 65 16.86 -2.28 -3.64
C ALA A 65 15.39 -1.89 -3.84
N ALA A 66 15.10 -0.60 -4.06
CA ALA A 66 13.74 -0.13 -4.28
C ALA A 66 13.08 -0.74 -5.52
N THR A 67 13.83 -0.93 -6.61
CA THR A 67 13.31 -1.54 -7.84
C THR A 67 12.92 -3.01 -7.67
N ALA A 68 13.49 -3.72 -6.69
CA ALA A 68 13.13 -5.10 -6.38
C ALA A 68 12.07 -5.20 -5.26
N LEU A 69 12.29 -4.50 -4.14
CA LEU A 69 11.47 -4.62 -2.93
C LEU A 69 10.08 -4.03 -3.10
N VAL A 70 9.94 -2.92 -3.84
CA VAL A 70 8.63 -2.31 -4.05
C VAL A 70 7.74 -3.26 -4.86
N PRO A 71 8.09 -3.72 -6.08
CA PRO A 71 7.28 -4.69 -6.81
C PRO A 71 7.01 -5.99 -6.04
N ALA A 72 8.04 -6.55 -5.36
CA ALA A 72 7.88 -7.75 -4.56
C ALA A 72 6.83 -7.57 -3.44
N SER A 73 6.84 -6.41 -2.77
CA SER A 73 5.86 -6.12 -1.72
C SER A 73 4.43 -6.07 -2.27
N TRP A 74 4.22 -5.46 -3.44
CA TRP A 74 2.92 -5.41 -4.11
C TRP A 74 2.46 -6.80 -4.57
N MET A 75 3.36 -7.63 -5.07
CA MET A 75 3.04 -9.02 -5.45
C MET A 75 2.60 -9.84 -4.25
N VAL A 76 3.40 -9.85 -3.17
CA VAL A 76 3.11 -10.64 -1.96
C VAL A 76 1.84 -10.15 -1.28
N THR A 77 1.70 -8.84 -1.08
CA THR A 77 0.51 -8.27 -0.44
C THR A 77 -0.73 -8.37 -1.32
N GLY A 78 -0.60 -8.21 -2.64
CA GLY A 78 -1.70 -8.35 -3.61
C GLY A 78 -2.22 -9.79 -3.65
N TRP A 79 -1.31 -10.76 -3.68
CA TRP A 79 -1.67 -12.18 -3.62
C TRP A 79 -2.36 -12.53 -2.29
N GLY A 80 -1.72 -12.18 -1.16
CA GLY A 80 -2.29 -12.42 0.17
C GLY A 80 -3.65 -11.73 0.38
N PHE A 81 -3.80 -10.50 -0.11
CA PHE A 81 -5.06 -9.76 -0.04
C PHE A 81 -6.15 -10.43 -0.87
N THR A 82 -5.83 -10.92 -2.07
CA THR A 82 -6.78 -11.65 -2.93
C THR A 82 -7.26 -12.94 -2.26
N LEU A 83 -6.33 -13.72 -1.69
CA LEU A 83 -6.67 -14.92 -0.92
C LEU A 83 -7.55 -14.59 0.28
N ALA A 84 -7.21 -13.54 1.02
CA ALA A 84 -7.98 -13.12 2.19
C ALA A 84 -9.39 -12.67 1.79
N MET A 85 -9.56 -11.94 0.69
CA MET A 85 -10.88 -11.52 0.19
C MET A 85 -11.78 -12.69 -0.17
N ASN A 86 -11.22 -13.81 -0.67
CA ASN A 86 -11.99 -15.01 -1.00
C ASN A 86 -12.50 -15.73 0.26
N GLN A 87 -11.78 -15.63 1.37
CA GLN A 87 -12.16 -16.31 2.63
C GLN A 87 -13.00 -15.40 3.55
N TRP A 88 -12.65 -14.12 3.66
CA TRP A 88 -13.24 -13.17 4.62
C TRP A 88 -13.43 -11.77 4.02
N PRO A 89 -14.32 -11.59 3.02
CA PRO A 89 -14.40 -10.37 2.21
C PRO A 89 -14.55 -9.08 3.04
N HIS A 90 -15.47 -9.05 4.00
CA HIS A 90 -15.70 -7.87 4.84
C HIS A 90 -14.56 -7.61 5.83
N GLY A 91 -14.01 -8.68 6.44
CA GLY A 91 -12.91 -8.59 7.41
C GLY A 91 -11.63 -8.09 6.73
N SER A 92 -11.28 -8.68 5.60
CA SER A 92 -10.10 -8.30 4.80
C SER A 92 -10.17 -6.86 4.34
N ARG A 93 -11.35 -6.38 3.90
CA ARG A 93 -11.52 -4.97 3.49
C ARG A 93 -11.26 -4.00 4.64
N ARG A 94 -11.82 -4.27 5.83
CA ARG A 94 -11.64 -3.42 7.02
C ARG A 94 -10.19 -3.38 7.47
N TRP A 95 -9.53 -4.52 7.56
CA TRP A 95 -8.15 -4.61 8.04
C TRP A 95 -7.14 -4.11 7.02
N ALA A 96 -7.33 -4.34 5.72
CA ALA A 96 -6.45 -3.81 4.68
C ALA A 96 -6.39 -2.28 4.71
N GLY A 97 -7.53 -1.61 4.90
CA GLY A 97 -7.55 -0.14 5.03
C GLY A 97 -6.77 0.35 6.26
N ARG A 98 -6.96 -0.29 7.42
CA ARG A 98 -6.26 0.09 8.67
C ARG A 98 -4.76 -0.16 8.60
N LEU A 99 -4.36 -1.35 8.17
CA LEU A 99 -2.95 -1.74 8.05
C LEU A 99 -2.26 -0.92 6.95
N GLY A 100 -2.94 -0.64 5.85
CA GLY A 100 -2.47 0.23 4.79
C GLY A 100 -2.14 1.63 5.29
N MET A 101 -3.07 2.27 6.00
CA MET A 101 -2.85 3.60 6.57
C MET A 101 -1.76 3.60 7.63
N ALA A 102 -1.66 2.56 8.45
CA ALA A 102 -0.57 2.40 9.42
C ALA A 102 0.80 2.29 8.71
N GLY A 103 0.88 1.55 7.60
CA GLY A 103 2.09 1.47 6.77
C GLY A 103 2.48 2.82 6.18
N VAL A 104 1.52 3.57 5.61
CA VAL A 104 1.74 4.93 5.09
C VAL A 104 2.27 5.87 6.17
N ALA A 105 1.63 5.90 7.34
CA ALA A 105 2.06 6.72 8.46
C ALA A 105 3.47 6.33 8.94
N GLY A 106 3.75 5.02 9.04
CA GLY A 106 5.08 4.51 9.42
C GLY A 106 6.19 4.88 8.44
N CYS A 107 5.91 4.87 7.12
CA CYS A 107 6.84 5.35 6.11
C CYS A 107 7.10 6.85 6.24
N ALA A 108 6.05 7.66 6.39
CA ALA A 108 6.19 9.11 6.54
C ALA A 108 6.99 9.48 7.79
N LEU A 109 6.70 8.85 8.93
CA LEU A 109 7.42 9.06 10.18
C LEU A 109 8.89 8.61 10.08
N GLY A 110 9.15 7.45 9.48
CA GLY A 110 10.52 6.96 9.32
C GLY A 110 11.36 7.81 8.37
N LEU A 111 10.76 8.36 7.30
CA LEU A 111 11.41 9.33 6.43
C LEU A 111 11.68 10.66 7.15
N ALA A 112 10.69 11.20 7.88
CA ALA A 112 10.88 12.41 8.67
C ALA A 112 12.00 12.26 9.70
N ALA A 113 12.05 11.12 10.40
CA ALA A 113 13.13 10.80 11.34
C ALA A 113 14.51 10.75 10.66
N LYS A 114 14.59 10.19 9.44
CA LYS A 114 15.84 10.16 8.65
C LYS A 114 16.29 11.56 8.24
N VAL A 115 15.36 12.42 7.83
CA VAL A 115 15.66 13.81 7.46
C VAL A 115 16.14 14.62 8.66
N LEU A 116 15.57 14.38 9.85
CA LEU A 116 15.98 15.08 11.08
C LEU A 116 17.32 14.60 11.67
N GLN A 117 17.79 13.41 11.26
CA GLN A 117 19.06 12.83 11.71
C GLN A 117 20.24 13.13 10.79
N GLY A 118 19.98 13.62 9.57
CA GLY A 118 20.99 14.03 8.60
C GLY A 118 21.24 15.52 8.66
#